data_AF-C5E258-F1
#
_entry.id   AF-C5E258-F1
#
_cell.length_a   1.000
_cell.length_b   1.000
_cell.length_c   1.000
_cell.angle_alpha   90.00
_cell.angle_beta   90.00
_cell.angle_gamma   90.00
#
_symmetry.space_group_name_H-M   'P 1'
#
loop_
_entity.id
_entity.type
_entity.pdbx_description
1 polymer ?
#
loop_
_entity_poly.entity_id
_entity_poly.type
_entity_poly.pdbx_seq_one_letter_code
_entity_poly.pdbx_strand_id
1 'polypeptide(L)'
;MSLPEFNTFKAADTDFQTAVLETLFEKSNSLIKLTLEDEQFMNAVGSSYSEFIEKVRERLVQLCESQGQQESEESRRSELSDIIAAHPKLGEPKKGLSVHSQNEQRNLGNGDTLEVQQALKHLNEVYEQHYPGLRFVVFVNGRSRPEIIRVMEGRINSGNAWLEEAGLACNEMCDIANDRVLKYVQ
;
A
#
# COMPACT_ATOMS: atom_id res chain seq x y z
N MET A 1 11.68 16.65 4.35
CA MET A 1 12.55 15.84 3.45
C MET A 1 11.93 15.91 2.09
N SER A 2 12.69 16.07 1.02
CA SER A 2 12.21 16.03 -0.37
C SER A 2 12.62 14.69 -0.99
N LEU A 3 11.90 14.22 -2.01
CA LEU A 3 12.38 13.10 -2.82
C LEU A 3 13.61 13.53 -3.62
N PRO A 4 14.59 12.64 -3.85
CA PRO A 4 15.69 12.94 -4.76
C PRO A 4 15.18 13.06 -6.20
N GLU A 5 15.98 13.62 -7.10
CA GLU A 5 15.68 13.57 -8.53
C GLU A 5 15.51 12.13 -9.01
N PHE A 6 14.51 11.86 -9.85
CA PHE A 6 14.16 10.48 -10.23
C PHE A 6 15.32 9.76 -10.93
N ASN A 7 16.07 10.45 -11.78
CA ASN A 7 17.26 9.88 -12.43
C ASN A 7 18.37 9.53 -11.43
N THR A 8 18.50 10.29 -10.34
CA THR A 8 19.43 9.98 -9.25
C THR A 8 18.99 8.73 -8.51
N PHE A 9 17.70 8.60 -8.20
CA PHE A 9 17.13 7.38 -7.62
C PHE A 9 17.37 6.16 -8.53
N LYS A 10 17.06 6.27 -9.84
CA LYS A 10 17.17 5.18 -10.80
C LYS A 10 18.61 4.68 -10.97
N ALA A 11 19.61 5.57 -10.85
CA ALA A 11 21.03 5.24 -11.01
C ALA A 11 21.75 4.86 -9.70
N ALA A 12 21.08 4.97 -8.54
CA ALA A 12 21.67 4.68 -7.24
C ALA A 12 21.76 3.18 -6.94
N ASP A 13 22.47 2.83 -5.86
CA ASP A 13 22.52 1.47 -5.34
C ASP A 13 21.18 1.03 -4.70
N THR A 14 21.03 -0.29 -4.51
CA THR A 14 19.80 -0.89 -3.98
C THR A 14 19.46 -0.41 -2.57
N ASP A 15 20.45 -0.08 -1.74
CA ASP A 15 20.22 0.42 -0.38
C ASP A 15 19.57 1.80 -0.42
N PHE A 16 20.09 2.70 -1.26
CA PHE A 16 19.52 4.03 -1.47
C PHE A 16 18.14 3.94 -2.13
N GLN A 17 17.97 3.11 -3.14
CA GLN A 17 16.67 2.89 -3.79
C GLN A 17 15.65 2.34 -2.79
N THR A 18 16.04 1.40 -1.93
CA THR A 18 15.18 0.84 -0.88
C THR A 18 14.76 1.93 0.09
N ALA A 19 15.70 2.76 0.55
CA ALA A 19 15.39 3.86 1.45
C ALA A 19 14.37 4.86 0.84
N VAL A 20 14.50 5.16 -0.45
CA VAL A 20 13.52 6.00 -1.17
C VAL A 20 12.19 5.27 -1.35
N LEU A 21 12.19 3.99 -1.71
CA LEU A 21 10.98 3.19 -1.85
C LEU A 21 10.19 3.12 -0.55
N GLU A 22 10.86 2.96 0.59
CA GLU A 22 10.27 2.96 1.94
C GLU A 22 9.65 4.33 2.34
N THR A 23 9.92 5.41 1.59
CA THR A 23 9.21 6.67 1.76
C THR A 23 7.87 6.71 1.02
N LEU A 24 7.76 5.96 -0.08
CA LEU A 24 6.57 5.91 -0.94
C LEU A 24 5.64 4.77 -0.53
N PHE A 25 6.23 3.62 -0.20
CA PHE A 25 5.55 2.40 0.24
C PHE A 25 6.06 1.97 1.61
N GLU A 26 5.31 1.12 2.29
CA GLU A 26 5.80 0.53 3.54
C GLU A 26 6.79 -0.60 3.23
N LYS A 27 7.75 -0.82 4.12
CA LYS A 27 8.81 -1.81 3.94
C LYS A 27 8.25 -3.21 3.68
N SER A 28 8.55 -3.77 2.50
CA SER A 28 8.20 -5.13 2.10
C SER A 28 9.33 -5.70 1.24
N ASN A 29 9.78 -6.92 1.58
CA ASN A 29 10.81 -7.61 0.80
C ASN A 29 10.26 -8.04 -0.56
N SER A 30 8.99 -8.46 -0.62
CA SER A 30 8.35 -8.85 -1.88
C SER A 30 8.22 -7.66 -2.82
N LEU A 31 7.92 -6.47 -2.30
CA LEU A 31 7.89 -5.26 -3.14
C LEU A 31 9.29 -4.93 -3.70
N ILE A 32 10.34 -5.01 -2.87
CA ILE A 32 11.73 -4.80 -3.30
C ILE A 32 12.11 -5.81 -4.40
N LYS A 33 11.81 -7.09 -4.19
CA LYS A 33 12.06 -8.18 -5.16
C LYS A 33 11.35 -7.95 -6.50
N LEU A 34 10.08 -7.54 -6.47
CA LEU A 34 9.27 -7.30 -7.67
C LEU A 34 9.64 -6.01 -8.43
N THR A 35 10.43 -5.13 -7.80
CA THR A 35 10.76 -3.81 -8.34
C THR A 35 12.27 -3.63 -8.46
N LEU A 36 12.96 -3.28 -7.38
CA LEU A 36 14.36 -2.88 -7.35
C LEU A 36 15.33 -4.01 -7.73
N GLU A 37 15.01 -5.25 -7.37
CA GLU A 37 15.83 -6.42 -7.71
C GLU A 37 15.50 -7.00 -9.10
N ASP A 38 14.45 -6.51 -9.76
CA ASP A 38 14.11 -6.88 -11.13
C ASP A 38 14.67 -5.83 -12.12
N GLU A 39 15.78 -6.18 -12.77
CA GLU A 39 16.41 -5.32 -13.77
C GLU A 39 15.49 -5.01 -14.95
N GLN A 40 14.62 -5.94 -15.37
CA GLN A 40 13.68 -5.69 -16.47
C GLN A 40 12.66 -4.63 -16.06
N PHE A 41 12.19 -4.69 -14.82
CA PHE A 41 11.32 -3.66 -14.25
C PHE A 41 12.01 -2.30 -14.24
N MET A 42 13.18 -2.20 -13.61
CA MET A 42 13.89 -0.92 -13.47
C MET A 42 14.26 -0.31 -14.82
N ASN A 43 14.58 -1.13 -15.83
CA ASN A 43 14.81 -0.65 -17.19
C ASN A 43 13.52 -0.17 -17.88
N ALA A 44 12.39 -0.82 -17.62
CA ALA A 44 11.09 -0.47 -18.21
C ALA A 44 10.39 0.73 -17.55
N VAL A 45 10.76 1.08 -16.32
CA VAL A 45 10.25 2.28 -15.67
C VAL A 45 10.68 3.52 -16.45
N GLY A 46 9.77 4.48 -16.62
CA GLY A 46 10.00 5.75 -17.31
C GLY A 46 10.98 6.69 -16.60
N SER A 47 10.60 7.96 -16.48
CA SER A 47 11.46 9.08 -16.09
C SER A 47 10.95 9.88 -14.88
N SER A 48 9.87 9.42 -14.23
CA SER A 48 9.30 10.08 -13.05
C SER A 48 8.83 9.09 -11.98
N TYR A 49 8.66 9.56 -10.74
CA TYR A 49 8.09 8.76 -9.67
C TYR A 49 6.65 8.31 -9.94
N SER A 50 5.87 9.13 -10.64
CA SER A 50 4.50 8.75 -11.01
C SER A 50 4.52 7.58 -12.00
N GLU A 51 5.38 7.63 -13.02
CA GLU A 51 5.55 6.50 -13.95
C GLU A 51 6.11 5.24 -13.26
N PHE A 52 7.00 5.40 -12.27
CA PHE A 52 7.44 4.29 -11.42
C PHE A 52 6.28 3.67 -10.63
N ILE A 53 5.48 4.49 -9.93
CA ILE A 53 4.34 4.02 -9.13
C ILE A 53 3.29 3.34 -10.01
N GLU A 54 2.99 3.89 -11.19
CA GLU A 54 2.04 3.27 -12.10
C GLU A 54 2.57 1.94 -12.66
N LYS A 55 3.88 1.80 -12.89
CA LYS A 55 4.48 0.50 -13.22
C LYS A 55 4.42 -0.49 -12.07
N VAL A 56 4.61 -0.04 -10.83
CA VAL A 56 4.37 -0.87 -9.63
C VAL A 56 2.91 -1.32 -9.59
N ARG A 57 1.95 -0.40 -9.82
CA ARG A 57 0.52 -0.70 -9.85
C ARG A 57 0.19 -1.77 -10.89
N GLU A 58 0.63 -1.58 -12.13
CA GLU A 58 0.44 -2.55 -13.21
C GLU A 58 0.93 -3.95 -12.81
N ARG A 59 2.12 -4.03 -12.21
CA ARG A 59 2.69 -5.30 -11.78
C ARG A 59 1.89 -5.94 -10.64
N LEU A 60 1.50 -5.18 -9.63
CA LEU A 60 0.71 -5.70 -8.52
C LEU A 60 -0.68 -6.19 -8.99
N VAL A 61 -1.33 -5.45 -9.89
CA VAL A 61 -2.61 -5.86 -10.48
C VAL A 61 -2.43 -7.12 -11.32
N GLN A 62 -1.35 -7.23 -12.10
CA GLN A 62 -1.02 -8.46 -12.82
C GLN A 62 -0.79 -9.64 -11.87
N LEU A 63 -0.18 -9.45 -10.68
CA LEU A 63 -0.07 -10.53 -9.69
C LEU A 63 -1.44 -10.97 -9.16
N CYS A 64 -2.41 -10.06 -9.06
CA CYS A 64 -3.78 -10.39 -8.69
C CYS A 64 -4.51 -11.14 -9.81
N GLU A 65 -4.23 -10.81 -11.07
CA GLU A 65 -4.86 -11.42 -12.24
C GLU A 65 -4.21 -12.76 -12.62
N SER A 66 -5.03 -13.79 -12.86
CA SER A 66 -4.57 -15.17 -13.10
C SER A 66 -3.96 -15.43 -14.48
N GLN A 67 -3.66 -14.40 -15.28
CA GLN A 67 -3.39 -14.59 -16.70
C GLN A 67 -1.93 -14.97 -17.00
N GLY A 68 -1.74 -16.24 -17.41
CA GLY A 68 -0.54 -16.70 -18.12
C GLY A 68 0.73 -16.85 -17.28
N GLN A 69 0.61 -16.78 -15.96
CA GLN A 69 1.75 -16.85 -15.05
C GLN A 69 2.15 -18.30 -14.74
N GLN A 70 3.46 -18.56 -14.68
CA GLN A 70 4.00 -19.85 -14.28
C GLN A 70 3.92 -20.09 -12.77
N GLU A 71 3.73 -19.04 -11.99
CA GLU A 71 3.68 -19.09 -10.53
C GLU A 71 2.31 -19.57 -10.01
N SER A 72 2.34 -20.37 -8.94
CA SER A 72 1.12 -20.84 -8.30
C SER A 72 0.35 -19.68 -7.65
N GLU A 73 -0.97 -19.81 -7.54
CA GLU A 73 -1.78 -18.84 -6.79
C GLU A 73 -1.28 -18.66 -5.35
N GLU A 74 -0.84 -19.74 -4.70
CA GLU A 74 -0.29 -19.68 -3.34
C GLU A 74 0.95 -18.76 -3.26
N SER A 75 1.87 -18.85 -4.22
CA SER A 75 3.05 -17.98 -4.29
C SER A 75 2.64 -16.52 -4.44
N ARG A 76 1.71 -16.22 -5.37
CA ARG A 76 1.22 -14.85 -5.60
C ARG A 76 0.54 -14.28 -4.36
N ARG A 77 -0.29 -15.08 -3.68
CA ARG A 77 -0.95 -14.67 -2.44
C ARG A 77 0.05 -14.39 -1.33
N SER A 78 1.13 -15.17 -1.23
CA SER A 78 2.21 -14.94 -0.27
C SER A 78 2.90 -13.60 -0.52
N GLU A 79 3.27 -13.30 -1.77
CA GLU A 79 3.91 -12.03 -2.13
C GLU A 79 2.97 -10.83 -1.90
N LEU A 80 1.71 -10.93 -2.34
CA LEU A 80 0.70 -9.90 -2.11
C LEU A 80 0.43 -9.67 -0.62
N SER A 81 0.40 -10.74 0.19
CA SER A 81 0.23 -10.65 1.63
C SER A 81 1.39 -9.91 2.30
N ASP A 82 2.64 -10.24 1.97
CA ASP A 82 3.81 -9.53 2.51
C ASP A 82 3.76 -8.02 2.21
N ILE A 83 3.36 -7.66 0.99
CA ILE A 83 3.26 -6.26 0.55
C ILE A 83 2.12 -5.53 1.27
N ILE A 84 0.92 -6.07 1.23
CA ILE A 84 -0.27 -5.40 1.77
C ILE A 84 -0.22 -5.38 3.31
N ALA A 85 0.24 -6.46 3.94
CA ALA A 85 0.38 -6.53 5.39
C ALA A 85 1.52 -5.68 5.95
N ALA A 86 2.43 -5.15 5.12
CA ALA A 86 3.38 -4.13 5.57
C ALA A 86 2.66 -2.82 5.97
N HIS A 87 1.51 -2.54 5.34
CA HIS A 87 0.74 -1.32 5.55
C HIS A 87 0.20 -1.22 6.99
N PRO A 88 0.29 -0.07 7.68
CA PRO A 88 -0.23 0.05 9.04
C PRO A 88 -1.74 -0.14 9.10
N LYS A 89 -2.21 -0.72 10.22
CA LYS A 89 -3.63 -0.78 10.53
C LYS A 89 -4.18 0.64 10.68
N LEU A 90 -5.40 0.80 10.20
CA LEU A 90 -6.12 2.05 10.33
C LEU A 90 -6.60 2.24 11.77
N GLY A 91 -6.21 3.35 12.41
CA GLY A 91 -6.64 3.69 13.78
C GLY A 91 -5.75 3.10 14.89
N GLU A 92 -4.68 2.38 14.54
CA GLU A 92 -3.69 1.92 15.52
C GLU A 92 -2.42 2.77 15.47
N PRO A 93 -1.93 3.27 16.62
CA PRO A 93 -0.62 3.90 16.69
C PRO A 93 0.47 2.82 16.54
N LYS A 94 1.07 2.66 15.35
CA LYS A 94 2.28 1.82 15.20
C LYS A 94 3.40 2.47 16.02
N LYS A 95 4.10 1.67 16.83
CA LYS A 95 5.46 2.02 17.25
C LYS A 95 6.35 1.97 16.00
N GLY A 96 6.89 3.11 15.57
CA GLY A 96 7.77 3.18 14.39
C GLY A 96 7.06 3.41 13.04
N LEU A 97 5.90 4.09 13.01
CA LEU A 97 5.35 4.60 11.74
C LEU A 97 6.38 5.49 11.03
N SER A 98 6.48 5.37 9.71
CA SER A 98 7.06 6.43 8.88
C SER A 98 6.32 7.75 9.18
N VAL A 99 7.00 8.89 9.04
CA VAL A 99 6.40 10.21 9.30
C VAL A 99 5.13 10.42 8.45
N HIS A 100 5.08 9.84 7.25
CA HIS A 100 3.96 9.93 6.31
C HIS A 100 2.73 9.19 6.79
N SER A 101 2.89 7.93 7.21
CA SER A 101 1.79 7.14 7.73
C SER A 101 1.20 7.73 9.03
N GLN A 102 2.01 8.42 9.83
CA GLN A 102 1.48 9.24 10.94
C GLN A 102 0.63 10.40 10.40
N ASN A 103 1.14 11.16 9.44
CA ASN A 103 0.44 12.32 8.88
C ASN A 103 -0.88 11.96 8.17
N GLU A 104 -0.89 10.86 7.44
CA GLU A 104 -2.09 10.32 6.77
C GLU A 104 -3.20 10.01 7.76
N GLN A 105 -2.85 9.47 8.93
CA GLN A 105 -3.82 9.16 9.99
C GLN A 105 -4.03 10.32 10.99
N ARG A 106 -3.17 11.35 11.01
CA ARG A 106 -3.30 12.50 11.94
C ARG A 106 -4.55 13.33 11.67
N ASN A 107 -4.91 13.52 10.39
CA ASN A 107 -6.18 14.17 10.03
C ASN A 107 -7.40 13.35 10.46
N LEU A 108 -7.21 12.09 10.84
CA LEU A 108 -8.22 11.22 11.42
C LEU A 108 -8.15 11.17 12.95
N GLY A 109 -7.10 11.68 13.59
CA GLY A 109 -6.75 11.34 14.98
C GLY A 109 -7.07 12.40 16.04
N ASN A 110 -7.17 13.68 15.68
CA ASN A 110 -7.47 14.72 16.66
C ASN A 110 -8.99 14.81 16.91
N GLY A 111 -9.55 13.81 17.61
CA GLY A 111 -10.94 13.85 18.10
C GLY A 111 -11.73 12.55 18.04
N ASP A 112 -11.15 11.41 17.65
CA ASP A 112 -11.90 10.15 17.57
C ASP A 112 -12.41 9.70 18.95
N THR A 113 -13.72 9.47 19.05
CA THR A 113 -14.32 8.92 20.28
C THR A 113 -13.82 7.51 20.53
N LEU A 114 -13.89 7.04 21.79
CA LEU A 114 -13.54 5.67 22.13
C LEU A 114 -14.35 4.64 21.31
N GLU A 115 -15.59 4.98 20.96
CA GLU A 115 -16.49 4.14 20.17
C GLU A 115 -15.96 3.97 18.74
N VAL A 116 -15.48 5.04 18.10
CA VAL A 116 -14.88 4.99 16.75
C VAL A 116 -13.62 4.12 16.75
N GLN A 117 -12.76 4.27 17.77
CA GLN A 117 -11.55 3.47 17.90
C GLN A 117 -11.87 1.98 18.08
N GLN A 118 -12.86 1.66 18.91
CA GLN A 118 -13.33 0.28 19.12
C GLN A 118 -13.95 -0.31 17.85
N ALA A 119 -14.76 0.48 17.12
CA ALA A 119 -15.35 0.06 15.86
C ALA A 119 -14.27 -0.25 14.81
N LEU A 120 -13.27 0.61 14.64
CA LEU A 120 -12.16 0.37 13.71
C LEU A 120 -11.35 -0.85 14.09
N LYS A 121 -11.04 -1.03 15.38
CA LYS A 121 -10.32 -2.21 15.84
C LYS A 121 -11.10 -3.49 15.51
N HIS A 122 -12.38 -3.52 15.84
CA HIS A 122 -13.25 -4.66 15.55
C HIS A 122 -13.34 -4.93 14.05
N LEU A 123 -13.54 -3.90 13.22
CA LEU A 123 -13.65 -4.07 11.77
C LEU A 123 -12.33 -4.51 11.13
N ASN A 124 -11.17 -4.05 11.62
CA ASN A 124 -9.88 -4.58 11.19
C ASN A 124 -9.78 -6.09 11.49
N GLU A 125 -10.20 -6.54 12.68
CA GLU A 125 -10.20 -7.97 13.04
C GLU A 125 -11.13 -8.78 12.14
N VAL A 126 -12.34 -8.29 11.87
CA VAL A 126 -13.30 -8.95 10.96
C VAL A 126 -12.77 -8.99 9.54
N TYR A 127 -12.19 -7.90 9.05
CA TYR A 127 -11.57 -7.83 7.73
C TYR A 127 -10.44 -8.85 7.58
N GLU A 128 -9.53 -8.92 8.55
CA GLU A 128 -8.39 -9.86 8.51
C GLU A 128 -8.82 -11.32 8.61
N GLN A 129 -9.93 -11.61 9.31
CA GLN A 129 -10.53 -12.94 9.33
C GLN A 129 -11.15 -13.30 7.97
N HIS A 130 -11.79 -12.33 7.32
CA HIS A 130 -12.43 -12.54 6.02
C HIS A 130 -11.40 -12.66 4.88
N TYR A 131 -10.32 -11.89 4.95
CA TYR A 131 -9.23 -11.87 3.99
C TYR A 131 -7.88 -12.18 4.66
N PRO A 132 -7.60 -13.46 4.99
CA PRO A 132 -6.39 -13.85 5.70
C PRO A 132 -5.12 -13.36 5.00
N GLY A 133 -4.22 -12.72 5.76
CA GLY A 133 -2.96 -12.20 5.27
C GLY A 133 -3.05 -10.80 4.62
N LEU A 134 -4.24 -10.24 4.43
CA LEU A 134 -4.40 -8.85 4.00
C LEU A 134 -4.59 -7.91 5.19
N ARG A 135 -4.33 -6.63 4.96
CA ARG A 135 -4.78 -5.53 5.81
C ARG A 135 -5.72 -4.64 5.01
N PHE A 136 -6.65 -4.00 5.70
CA PHE A 136 -7.50 -3.01 5.05
C PHE A 136 -6.66 -1.76 4.72
N VAL A 137 -6.47 -1.53 3.42
CA VAL A 137 -5.78 -0.34 2.90
C VAL A 137 -6.76 0.52 2.14
N VAL A 138 -6.78 1.81 2.48
CA VAL A 138 -7.68 2.78 1.85
C VAL A 138 -7.00 4.16 1.86
N PHE A 139 -7.02 4.84 0.72
CA PHE A 139 -6.44 6.16 0.53
C PHE A 139 -7.33 7.25 1.12
N VAL A 140 -7.11 7.62 2.37
CA VAL A 140 -8.08 8.42 3.12
C VAL A 140 -8.42 9.78 2.50
N ASN A 141 -7.50 10.48 1.81
CA ASN A 141 -7.74 11.71 1.02
C ASN A 141 -8.89 12.65 1.51
N GLY A 142 -8.90 13.02 2.79
CA GLY A 142 -9.94 13.91 3.36
C GLY A 142 -11.28 13.24 3.70
N ARG A 143 -11.44 11.93 3.48
CA ARG A 143 -12.57 11.12 3.96
C ARG A 143 -12.64 11.12 5.48
N SER A 144 -13.86 11.22 6.01
CA SER A 144 -14.16 11.13 7.42
C SER A 144 -14.13 9.68 7.94
N ARG A 145 -14.07 9.52 9.27
CA ARG A 145 -14.14 8.19 9.91
C ARG A 145 -15.40 7.39 9.58
N PRO A 146 -16.62 7.96 9.64
CA PRO A 146 -17.82 7.24 9.24
C PRO A 146 -17.79 6.80 7.78
N GLU A 147 -17.20 7.60 6.88
CA GLU A 147 -17.04 7.20 5.48
C GLU A 147 -16.08 6.02 5.33
N ILE A 148 -14.93 6.06 6.01
CA ILE A 148 -13.97 4.95 5.95
C ILE A 148 -14.55 3.67 6.57
N ILE A 149 -15.27 3.78 7.69
CA ILE A 149 -15.98 2.65 8.32
C ILE A 149 -16.95 2.02 7.32
N ARG A 150 -17.79 2.82 6.64
CA ARG A 150 -18.72 2.32 5.62
C ARG A 150 -18.01 1.65 4.44
N VAL A 151 -16.85 2.16 4.03
CA VAL A 151 -16.05 1.53 2.98
C VAL A 151 -15.51 0.17 3.45
N MET A 152 -15.01 0.08 4.68
CA MET A 152 -14.50 -1.17 5.25
C MET A 152 -15.62 -2.21 5.39
N GLU A 153 -16.77 -1.81 5.93
CA GLU A 153 -17.97 -2.66 6.01
C GLU A 153 -18.44 -3.10 4.62
N GLY A 154 -18.43 -2.19 3.65
CA GLY A 154 -18.79 -2.49 2.26
C GLY A 154 -17.86 -3.52 1.62
N ARG A 155 -16.54 -3.40 1.85
CA ARG A 155 -15.54 -4.37 1.36
C ARG A 155 -15.69 -5.73 2.01
N ILE A 156 -15.89 -5.80 3.33
CA ILE A 156 -16.18 -7.06 4.05
C ILE A 156 -17.45 -7.76 3.51
N ASN A 157 -18.47 -6.99 3.16
CA ASN A 157 -19.76 -7.54 2.69
C ASN A 157 -19.89 -7.63 1.16
N SER A 158 -18.82 -7.34 0.42
CA SER A 158 -18.83 -7.25 -1.04
C SER A 158 -19.03 -8.60 -1.74
N GLY A 159 -18.62 -9.69 -1.08
CA GLY A 159 -18.48 -11.00 -1.71
C GLY A 159 -17.26 -11.13 -2.62
N ASN A 160 -16.34 -10.15 -2.60
CA ASN A 160 -15.11 -10.19 -3.37
C ASN A 160 -14.29 -11.43 -3.02
N ALA A 161 -13.72 -12.06 -4.05
CA ALA A 161 -12.69 -13.06 -3.85
C ALA A 161 -11.41 -12.42 -3.30
N TRP A 162 -10.54 -13.22 -2.67
CA TRP A 162 -9.33 -12.72 -2.03
C TRP A 162 -8.41 -11.92 -2.99
N LEU A 163 -8.24 -12.38 -4.23
CA LEU A 163 -7.39 -11.70 -5.22
C LEU A 163 -8.01 -10.39 -5.72
N GLU A 164 -9.33 -10.31 -5.81
CA GLU A 164 -10.04 -9.08 -6.17
C GLU A 164 -9.83 -8.03 -5.08
N GLU A 165 -9.97 -8.45 -3.82
CA GLU A 165 -9.75 -7.59 -2.66
C GLU A 165 -8.29 -7.13 -2.52
N ALA A 166 -7.33 -8.02 -2.81
CA ALA A 166 -5.92 -7.67 -2.89
C ALA A 166 -5.66 -6.63 -3.98
N GLY A 167 -6.29 -6.76 -5.15
CA GLY A 167 -6.22 -5.78 -6.24
C GLY A 167 -6.72 -4.39 -5.82
N LEU A 168 -7.80 -4.31 -5.05
CA LEU A 168 -8.28 -3.04 -4.47
C LEU A 168 -7.24 -2.44 -3.51
N ALA A 169 -6.68 -3.25 -2.62
CA ALA A 169 -5.64 -2.78 -1.70
C ALA A 169 -4.38 -2.29 -2.42
N CYS A 170 -3.93 -2.99 -3.47
CA CYS A 170 -2.78 -2.58 -4.29
C CYS A 170 -3.03 -1.25 -4.99
N ASN A 171 -4.25 -1.02 -5.50
CA ASN A 171 -4.61 0.26 -6.10
C ASN A 171 -4.58 1.40 -5.07
N GLU A 172 -5.22 1.21 -3.92
CA GLU A 172 -5.27 2.22 -2.86
C GLU A 172 -3.86 2.53 -2.31
N MET A 173 -2.97 1.53 -2.23
CA MET A 173 -1.55 1.75 -1.88
C MET A 173 -0.83 2.64 -2.90
N CYS A 174 -1.05 2.43 -4.20
CA CYS A 174 -0.41 3.22 -5.23
C CYS A 174 -0.97 4.65 -5.29
N ASP A 175 -2.26 4.84 -4.97
CA ASP A 175 -2.86 6.16 -4.82
C ASP A 175 -2.24 6.92 -3.63
N ILE A 176 -2.03 6.23 -2.50
CA ILE A 176 -1.28 6.76 -1.35
C ILE A 176 0.15 7.15 -1.76
N ALA A 177 0.85 6.30 -2.51
CA ALA A 177 2.21 6.59 -2.96
C ALA A 177 2.27 7.82 -3.88
N ASN A 178 1.32 7.97 -4.80
CA ASN A 178 1.22 9.16 -5.67
C ASN A 178 0.95 10.44 -4.84
N ASP A 179 0.07 10.37 -3.84
CA ASP A 179 -0.18 11.49 -2.93
C ASP A 179 1.06 11.86 -2.11
N ARG A 180 1.85 10.87 -1.67
CA ARG A 180 3.15 11.11 -1.02
C ARG A 180 4.10 11.87 -1.96
N VAL A 181 4.21 11.48 -3.23
CA VAL A 181 5.03 12.20 -4.23
C VAL A 181 4.62 13.66 -4.33
N LEU A 182 3.33 13.96 -4.42
CA LEU A 182 2.84 15.35 -4.52
C LEU A 182 3.19 16.20 -3.30
N LYS A 183 3.23 15.59 -2.11
CA LYS A 183 3.63 16.26 -0.85
C LYS A 183 5.13 16.49 -0.74
N TYR A 184 5.95 15.82 -1.55
CA TYR A 184 7.40 15.95 -1.58
C TYR A 184 7.93 16.94 -2.62
N VAL A 185 7.09 17.33 -3.57
CA VAL A 185 7.40 18.33 -4.62
C VAL A 185 7.12 19.77 -4.15
N GLN A 186 6.42 19.93 -3.01
CA GLN A 186 6.13 21.22 -2.37
C GLN A 186 7.16 21.57 -1.29
#